data_AF-A0A4R4RTZ2-F1
#
_entry.id   AF-A0A4R4RTZ2-F1
#
_cell.length_a   1.000
_cell.length_b   1.000
_cell.length_c   1.000
_cell.angle_alpha   90.00
_cell.angle_beta   90.00
_cell.angle_gamma   90.00
#
_symmetry.space_group_name_H-M   'P 1'
#
loop_
_entity.id
_entity.type
_entity.pdbx_description
1 polymer ?
#
loop_
_entity_poly.entity_id
_entity_poly.type
_entity_poly.pdbx_seq_one_letter_code
_entity_poly.pdbx_strand_id
1 'polypeptide(L)'
;MTDVVAAPALAADPRALGLPAVDAKTARRVQLGPETGFGPDGFPHRVRPDGSAVPHPILGSYLLRGYLDTFEASGRSDHLAAASLVAQGALARMEEFDGTRVLWQQPDWGLSSWVHRRHYSGLTQCYYAVELARLGQFTEDENVLRQAEQVMRSLLVPVDQGGVLVNAHDLVAFEESPARPVSLVLNGWLSILESIAQYARLTGSDDWRQTLEAGLTGLERALPWYDAEPLALSRSSLLGYQYVRLRMGADGTRVRSAVVEAPGSSPAEVLWGPGARERGRYQSSFNEGDVDAQGTLSRATRANLVVSRFGHPVRNALVLELDSVLGQRCSIDVQTTRYEPQAAAPVTEGWQRVATFAVAPGVSTTRIELPWSALPLIGFPVNFRKRTPSGVSATHDVHVKRLETLGAEFGRPVLTGWAQLWREYQKRWPEVPELAGLFGARAGDH
;
A
#
# COMPACT_ATOMS: atom_id res chain seq x y z
N MET A 1 -13.03 21.43 13.51
CA MET A 1 -11.84 22.14 13.99
C MET A 1 -11.41 21.45 15.27
N THR A 2 -10.47 20.53 15.16
CA THR A 2 -9.78 19.94 16.31
C THR A 2 -8.90 21.04 16.90
N ASP A 3 -9.06 21.31 18.19
CA ASP A 3 -8.20 22.25 18.92
C ASP A 3 -6.74 21.85 18.68
N VAL A 4 -5.95 22.80 18.18
CA VAL A 4 -4.50 22.65 18.06
C VAL A 4 -3.95 22.70 19.47
N VAL A 5 -3.99 21.57 20.17
CA VAL A 5 -3.27 21.38 21.42
C VAL A 5 -1.79 21.61 21.10
N ALA A 6 -1.15 22.52 21.84
CA ALA A 6 0.28 22.79 21.70
C ALA A 6 1.02 21.44 21.69
N ALA A 7 1.87 21.23 20.68
CA ALA A 7 2.56 19.96 20.52
C ALA A 7 3.31 19.63 21.82
N PRO A 8 3.15 18.42 22.38
CA PRO A 8 3.89 18.03 23.57
C PRO A 8 5.38 18.22 23.30
N ALA A 9 6.15 18.65 24.31
CA ALA A 9 7.59 18.76 24.18
C ALA A 9 8.15 17.37 23.83
N LEU A 10 8.60 17.21 22.58
CA LEU A 10 9.15 15.95 22.10
C LEU A 10 10.63 15.87 22.40
N ALA A 11 11.07 14.74 22.94
CA ALA A 11 12.49 14.43 23.04
C ALA A 11 13.03 14.05 21.65
N ALA A 12 14.23 14.51 21.29
CA ALA A 12 14.89 14.11 20.04
C ALA A 12 15.43 12.67 20.08
N ASP A 13 15.60 12.12 21.28
CA ASP A 13 16.15 10.79 21.54
C ASP A 13 15.38 10.14 22.72
N PRO A 14 14.97 8.86 22.63
CA PRO A 14 14.28 8.18 23.72
C PRO A 14 15.08 8.18 25.03
N ARG A 15 16.42 8.27 24.97
CA ARG A 15 17.28 8.36 26.17
C ARG A 15 17.07 9.63 26.98
N ALA A 16 16.64 10.72 26.35
CA ALA A 16 16.30 11.94 27.08
C ALA A 16 15.04 11.76 27.96
N LEU A 17 14.26 10.70 27.72
CA LEU A 17 13.12 10.28 28.55
C LEU A 17 13.52 9.21 29.59
N GLY A 18 14.81 8.90 29.72
CA GLY A 18 15.31 7.84 30.60
C GLY A 18 15.17 6.42 30.04
N LEU A 19 14.80 6.26 28.76
CA LEU A 19 14.72 4.95 28.12
C LEU A 19 16.11 4.43 27.75
N PRO A 20 16.34 3.10 27.81
CA PRO A 20 17.62 2.53 27.39
C PRO A 20 17.82 2.69 25.87
N ALA A 21 19.08 2.55 25.45
CA ALA A 21 19.41 2.56 24.03
C ALA A 21 18.95 1.26 23.36
N VAL A 22 18.43 1.37 22.14
CA VAL A 22 18.18 0.22 21.26
C VAL A 22 19.39 -0.07 20.39
N ASP A 23 19.43 -1.27 19.79
CA ASP A 23 20.48 -1.65 18.84
C ASP A 23 20.54 -0.72 17.61
N ALA A 24 21.67 -0.74 16.90
CA ALA A 24 21.91 0.15 15.77
C ALA A 24 20.95 -0.08 14.58
N LYS A 25 20.44 -1.31 14.39
CA LYS A 25 19.48 -1.63 13.33
C LYS A 25 18.11 -1.04 13.68
N THR A 26 17.68 -1.14 14.92
CA THR A 26 16.44 -0.51 15.41
C THR A 26 16.54 1.01 15.34
N ALA A 27 17.64 1.60 15.83
CA ALA A 27 17.90 3.04 15.74
C ALA A 27 17.80 3.56 14.29
N ARG A 28 18.36 2.83 13.32
CA ARG A 28 18.25 3.17 11.89
C ARG A 28 16.82 3.05 11.36
N ARG A 29 16.06 2.04 11.79
CA ARG A 29 14.66 1.83 11.36
C ARG A 29 13.71 2.89 11.90
N VAL A 30 13.91 3.31 13.14
CA VAL A 30 13.13 4.38 13.77
C VAL A 30 13.53 5.76 13.23
N GLN A 31 14.57 5.84 12.40
CA GLN A 31 15.07 7.08 11.81
C GLN A 31 15.33 8.13 12.90
N LEU A 32 16.12 7.76 13.92
CA LEU A 32 16.57 8.73 14.93
C LEU A 32 17.30 9.89 14.20
N GLY A 33 16.62 11.02 14.09
CA GLY A 33 16.98 12.15 13.24
C GLY A 33 16.01 13.32 13.45
N PRO A 34 16.26 14.49 12.83
CA PRO A 34 15.52 15.73 13.13
C PRO A 34 14.03 15.67 12.78
N GLU A 35 13.60 14.70 11.98
CA GLU A 35 12.19 14.48 11.60
C GLU A 35 11.43 13.54 12.55
N THR A 36 12.09 13.01 13.59
CA THR A 36 11.50 12.08 14.56
C THR A 36 11.64 12.63 15.98
N GLY A 37 10.55 12.63 16.74
CA GLY A 37 10.55 13.00 18.16
C GLY A 37 9.77 11.99 19.00
N PHE A 38 9.99 11.98 20.30
CA PHE A 38 9.43 11.01 21.24
C PHE A 38 8.56 11.71 22.28
N GLY A 39 7.32 11.23 22.43
CA GLY A 39 6.41 11.69 23.48
C GLY A 39 6.87 11.19 24.86
N PRO A 40 6.30 11.71 25.96
CA PRO A 40 6.66 11.29 27.33
C PRO A 40 6.38 9.80 27.60
N ASP A 41 5.52 9.18 26.80
CA ASP A 41 5.22 7.75 26.77
C ASP A 41 6.18 6.94 25.87
N GLY A 42 7.27 7.55 25.41
CA GLY A 42 8.24 6.93 24.50
C GLY A 42 7.71 6.70 23.09
N PHE A 43 6.46 7.08 22.76
CA PHE A 43 5.90 6.80 21.45
C PHE A 43 6.51 7.73 20.38
N PRO A 44 6.93 7.21 19.22
CA PRO A 44 7.55 8.01 18.17
C PRO A 44 6.53 8.83 17.38
N HIS A 45 6.90 10.07 17.10
CA HIS A 45 6.17 11.04 16.30
C HIS A 45 7.03 11.52 15.14
N ARG A 46 6.39 11.83 14.01
CA ARG A 46 7.01 12.57 12.92
C ARG A 46 6.88 14.06 13.19
N VAL A 47 8.00 14.77 13.23
CA VAL A 47 8.06 16.22 13.32
C VAL A 47 7.97 16.80 11.92
N ARG A 48 7.05 17.74 11.72
CA ARG A 48 6.81 18.42 10.44
C ARG A 48 7.65 19.69 10.32
N PRO A 49 7.83 20.22 9.09
CA PRO A 49 8.57 21.47 8.87
C PRO A 49 8.00 22.69 9.62
N ASP A 50 6.69 22.68 9.94
CA ASP A 50 6.02 23.74 10.71
C ASP A 50 6.18 23.59 12.24
N GLY A 51 6.95 22.59 12.70
CA GLY A 51 7.16 22.29 14.12
C GLY A 51 6.04 21.48 14.77
N SER A 52 4.92 21.23 14.08
CA SER A 52 3.89 20.31 14.57
C SER A 52 4.39 18.86 14.52
N ALA A 53 3.75 17.98 15.29
CA ALA A 53 4.11 16.57 15.30
C ALA A 53 2.88 15.67 15.25
N VAL A 54 3.03 14.53 14.57
CA VAL A 54 1.98 13.52 14.48
C VAL A 54 2.51 12.15 14.85
N PRO A 55 1.71 11.30 15.53
CA PRO A 55 2.14 9.93 15.84
C PRO A 55 2.55 9.18 14.57
N HIS A 56 3.73 8.55 14.57
CA HIS A 56 4.14 7.74 13.43
C HIS A 56 3.70 6.29 13.65
N PRO A 57 2.76 5.76 12.85
CA PRO A 57 2.01 4.55 13.20
C PRO A 57 2.90 3.31 13.34
N ILE A 58 3.78 3.05 12.38
CA ILE A 58 4.64 1.85 12.37
C ILE A 58 5.94 1.99 13.16
N LEU A 59 6.39 3.19 13.52
CA LEU A 59 7.69 3.32 14.21
C LEU A 59 7.63 2.80 15.65
N GLY A 60 6.46 2.91 16.30
CA GLY A 60 6.29 2.39 17.66
C GLY A 60 6.45 0.88 17.71
N SER A 61 6.00 0.14 16.69
CA SER A 61 6.20 -1.32 16.63
C SER A 61 7.67 -1.68 16.41
N TYR A 62 8.43 -0.90 15.63
CA TYR A 62 9.88 -1.12 15.48
C TYR A 62 10.64 -0.86 16.78
N LEU A 63 10.28 0.20 17.50
CA LEU A 63 10.90 0.53 18.78
C LEU A 63 10.58 -0.54 19.84
N LEU A 64 9.31 -0.93 19.94
CA LEU A 64 8.86 -2.01 20.82
C LEU A 64 9.64 -3.30 20.55
N ARG A 65 9.73 -3.73 19.28
CA ARG A 65 10.52 -4.89 18.88
C ARG A 65 11.99 -4.78 19.30
N GLY A 66 12.63 -3.64 19.07
CA GLY A 66 14.05 -3.48 19.42
C GLY A 66 14.32 -3.59 20.92
N TYR A 67 13.41 -3.08 21.75
CA TYR A 67 13.47 -3.27 23.20
C TYR A 67 13.30 -4.74 23.59
N LEU A 68 12.32 -5.44 23.01
CA LEU A 68 12.08 -6.86 23.28
C LEU A 68 13.25 -7.75 22.81
N ASP A 69 13.77 -7.51 21.61
CA ASP A 69 14.93 -8.24 21.06
C ASP A 69 16.17 -8.04 21.96
N THR A 70 16.37 -6.83 22.50
CA THR A 70 17.48 -6.56 23.42
C THR A 70 17.26 -7.17 24.80
N PHE A 71 16.03 -7.16 25.32
CA PHE A 71 15.67 -7.83 26.56
C PHE A 71 15.92 -9.34 26.45
N GLU A 72 15.45 -9.98 25.38
CA GLU A 72 15.63 -11.41 25.13
C GLU A 72 17.12 -11.80 25.05
N ALA A 73 17.94 -10.96 24.42
CA ALA A 73 19.38 -11.21 24.30
C ALA A 73 20.18 -10.95 25.59
N SER A 74 19.75 -10.03 26.45
CA SER A 74 20.56 -9.53 27.57
C SER A 74 19.98 -9.81 28.97
N GLY A 75 18.70 -10.16 29.07
CA GLY A 75 17.96 -10.29 30.33
C GLY A 75 17.72 -8.97 31.07
N ARG A 76 18.03 -7.82 30.48
CA ARG A 76 17.95 -6.52 31.17
C ARG A 76 16.51 -6.00 31.29
N SER A 77 15.99 -5.99 32.51
CA SER A 77 14.60 -5.60 32.82
C SER A 77 14.25 -4.14 32.46
N ASP A 78 15.23 -3.24 32.36
CA ASP A 78 14.99 -1.86 31.92
C ASP A 78 14.51 -1.77 30.46
N HIS A 79 14.92 -2.70 29.60
CA HIS A 79 14.41 -2.80 28.23
C HIS A 79 12.97 -3.32 28.20
N LEU A 80 12.62 -4.27 29.07
CA LEU A 80 11.25 -4.75 29.21
C LEU A 80 10.31 -3.67 29.74
N ALA A 81 10.78 -2.85 30.69
CA ALA A 81 10.07 -1.68 31.17
C ALA A 81 9.85 -0.64 30.05
N ALA A 82 10.87 -0.38 29.23
CA ALA A 82 10.76 0.53 28.09
C ALA A 82 9.81 -0.01 27.00
N ALA A 83 9.85 -1.32 26.72
CA ALA A 83 8.89 -1.99 25.86
C ALA A 83 7.45 -1.80 26.37
N SER A 84 7.23 -1.99 27.68
CA SER A 84 5.92 -1.79 28.31
C SER A 84 5.42 -0.35 28.17
N LEU A 85 6.29 0.64 28.36
CA LEU A 85 5.92 2.06 28.20
C LEU A 85 5.50 2.37 26.76
N VAL A 86 6.29 1.94 25.77
CA VAL A 86 5.98 2.16 24.34
C VAL A 86 4.68 1.44 23.95
N ALA A 87 4.46 0.22 24.44
CA ALA A 87 3.24 -0.55 24.21
C ALA A 87 2.00 0.15 24.79
N GLN A 88 2.08 0.70 26.00
CA GLN A 88 1.02 1.49 26.60
C GLN A 88 0.73 2.76 25.78
N GLY A 89 1.78 3.47 25.35
CA GLY A 89 1.64 4.61 24.44
C GLY A 89 0.96 4.25 23.12
N ALA A 90 1.29 3.10 22.54
CA ALA A 90 0.65 2.60 21.33
C ALA A 90 -0.84 2.28 21.56
N LEU A 91 -1.16 1.50 22.61
CA LEU A 91 -2.53 1.09 22.95
C LEU A 91 -3.43 2.28 23.31
N ALA A 92 -2.88 3.31 23.95
CA ALA A 92 -3.61 4.55 24.25
C ALA A 92 -4.00 5.35 22.99
N ARG A 93 -3.32 5.13 21.86
CA ARG A 93 -3.63 5.74 20.56
C ARG A 93 -4.49 4.84 19.67
N MET A 94 -4.72 3.59 20.06
CA MET A 94 -5.59 2.68 19.35
C MET A 94 -7.04 2.88 19.80
N GLU A 95 -7.95 2.88 18.83
CA GLU A 95 -9.38 3.02 19.07
C GLU A 95 -10.08 1.67 18.88
N GLU A 96 -11.21 1.48 19.57
CA GLU A 96 -12.07 0.33 19.33
C GLU A 96 -12.78 0.47 17.99
N PHE A 97 -12.79 -0.60 17.21
CA PHE A 97 -13.43 -0.65 15.90
C PHE A 97 -13.85 -2.07 15.58
N ASP A 98 -15.14 -2.29 15.34
CA ASP A 98 -15.71 -3.61 15.01
C ASP A 98 -15.30 -4.73 15.98
N GLY A 99 -15.29 -4.43 17.29
CA GLY A 99 -14.85 -5.38 18.32
C GLY A 99 -13.34 -5.66 18.37
N THR A 100 -12.55 -4.91 17.58
CA THR A 100 -11.08 -4.98 17.51
C THR A 100 -10.45 -3.68 18.02
N ARG A 101 -9.12 -3.58 17.96
CA ARG A 101 -8.37 -2.35 18.25
C ARG A 101 -7.50 -1.94 17.07
N VAL A 102 -7.59 -0.66 16.69
CA VAL A 102 -6.91 -0.14 15.51
C VAL A 102 -6.22 1.19 15.77
N LEU A 103 -4.95 1.26 15.38
CA LEU A 103 -4.22 2.51 15.22
C LEU A 103 -4.60 3.23 13.90
N TRP A 104 -5.49 4.22 13.98
CA TRP A 104 -5.90 5.01 12.81
C TRP A 104 -4.80 5.95 12.31
N GLN A 105 -4.69 6.05 10.99
CA GLN A 105 -3.88 7.03 10.28
C GLN A 105 -4.80 8.09 9.68
N GLN A 106 -4.47 9.37 9.89
CA GLN A 106 -5.25 10.48 9.35
C GLN A 106 -4.67 10.95 8.00
N PRO A 107 -5.50 11.36 7.03
CA PRO A 107 -5.05 11.83 5.72
C PRO A 107 -4.13 13.05 5.80
N ASP A 108 -4.45 13.98 6.69
CA ASP A 108 -3.73 15.22 6.92
C ASP A 108 -2.38 15.00 7.61
N TRP A 109 -2.06 13.76 8.00
CA TRP A 109 -0.74 13.40 8.52
C TRP A 109 0.36 13.39 7.46
N GLY A 110 0.00 13.27 6.17
CA GLY A 110 0.98 13.25 5.07
C GLY A 110 1.95 12.06 5.16
N LEU A 111 1.55 10.97 5.81
CA LEU A 111 2.35 9.75 5.96
C LEU A 111 2.13 8.75 4.82
N SER A 112 1.00 8.86 4.12
CA SER A 112 0.68 8.05 2.94
C SER A 112 0.41 8.95 1.74
N SER A 113 1.00 8.61 0.59
CA SER A 113 0.72 9.26 -0.69
C SER A 113 -0.37 8.54 -1.51
N TRP A 114 -1.03 7.53 -0.95
CA TRP A 114 -1.90 6.60 -1.69
C TRP A 114 -3.33 6.52 -1.12
N VAL A 115 -3.49 6.78 0.18
CA VAL A 115 -4.79 6.69 0.85
C VAL A 115 -5.14 8.05 1.45
N HIS A 116 -6.19 8.66 0.91
CA HIS A 116 -6.62 10.03 1.22
C HIS A 116 -7.84 10.07 2.16
N ARG A 117 -8.05 8.98 2.89
CA ARG A 117 -9.11 8.81 3.90
C ARG A 117 -8.50 8.25 5.17
N ARG A 118 -9.20 8.44 6.29
CA ARG A 118 -8.85 7.76 7.53
C ARG A 118 -8.84 6.25 7.30
N HIS A 119 -7.75 5.59 7.67
CA HIS A 119 -7.54 4.16 7.45
C HIS A 119 -6.58 3.62 8.51
N TYR A 120 -6.50 2.30 8.67
CA TYR A 120 -5.39 1.68 9.36
C TYR A 120 -4.65 0.73 8.43
N SER A 121 -3.43 0.36 8.82
CA SER A 121 -2.54 -0.47 8.02
C SER A 121 -2.48 -1.88 8.56
N GLY A 122 -2.78 -2.90 7.75
CA GLY A 122 -2.72 -4.30 8.18
C GLY A 122 -1.30 -4.68 8.64
N LEU A 123 -0.29 -4.16 7.93
CA LEU A 123 1.12 -4.31 8.30
C LEU A 123 1.44 -3.73 9.68
N THR A 124 0.92 -2.53 9.96
CA THR A 124 1.13 -1.88 11.26
C THR A 124 0.46 -2.69 12.37
N GLN A 125 -0.80 -3.12 12.18
CA GLN A 125 -1.52 -3.89 13.21
C GLN A 125 -0.83 -5.23 13.50
N CYS A 126 -0.43 -5.99 12.48
CA CYS A 126 0.19 -7.29 12.69
C CYS A 126 1.54 -7.18 13.41
N TYR A 127 2.32 -6.13 13.13
CA TYR A 127 3.55 -5.86 13.87
C TYR A 127 3.26 -5.55 15.34
N TYR A 128 2.29 -4.70 15.66
CA TYR A 128 1.93 -4.50 17.07
C TYR A 128 1.41 -5.77 17.73
N ALA A 129 0.52 -6.51 17.09
CA ALA A 129 -0.04 -7.73 17.66
C ALA A 129 1.04 -8.75 18.05
N VAL A 130 2.01 -8.99 17.17
CA VAL A 130 3.15 -9.89 17.44
C VAL A 130 3.97 -9.41 18.63
N GLU A 131 4.36 -8.13 18.65
CA GLU A 131 5.22 -7.62 19.70
C GLU A 131 4.48 -7.46 21.05
N LEU A 132 3.18 -7.17 21.03
CA LEU A 132 2.32 -7.20 22.23
C LEU A 132 2.18 -8.62 22.77
N ALA A 133 2.01 -9.63 21.91
CA ALA A 133 1.97 -11.02 22.35
C ALA A 133 3.28 -11.45 23.02
N ARG A 134 4.43 -11.09 22.44
CA ARG A 134 5.75 -11.31 23.07
C ARG A 134 5.86 -10.61 24.42
N LEU A 135 5.48 -9.33 24.48
CA LEU A 135 5.50 -8.56 25.73
C LEU A 135 4.64 -9.24 26.81
N GLY A 136 3.40 -9.58 26.49
CA GLY A 136 2.49 -10.25 27.41
C GLY A 136 3.01 -11.59 27.93
N GLN A 137 3.74 -12.34 27.10
CA GLN A 137 4.43 -13.57 27.54
C GLN A 137 5.60 -13.28 28.48
N PHE A 138 6.44 -12.29 28.19
CA PHE A 138 7.58 -11.95 29.04
C PHE A 138 7.16 -11.35 30.39
N THR A 139 6.03 -10.64 30.43
CA THR A 139 5.50 -10.01 31.66
C THR A 139 4.44 -10.85 32.36
N GLU A 140 4.03 -11.98 31.77
CA GLU A 140 2.89 -12.78 32.23
C GLU A 140 1.59 -11.94 32.40
N ASP A 141 1.39 -10.96 31.51
CA ASP A 141 0.25 -10.03 31.56
C ASP A 141 -0.85 -10.45 30.59
N GLU A 142 -1.85 -11.14 31.11
CA GLU A 142 -3.05 -11.59 30.38
C GLU A 142 -3.84 -10.45 29.73
N ASN A 143 -3.80 -9.25 30.33
CA ASN A 143 -4.46 -8.10 29.73
C ASN A 143 -3.72 -7.67 28.45
N VAL A 144 -2.39 -7.65 28.44
CA VAL A 144 -1.60 -7.37 27.23
C VAL A 144 -1.83 -8.43 26.16
N LEU A 145 -1.90 -9.72 26.52
CA LEU A 145 -2.23 -10.80 25.59
C LEU A 145 -3.62 -10.62 24.96
N ARG A 146 -4.63 -10.27 25.76
CA ARG A 146 -5.98 -9.95 25.27
C ARG A 146 -5.97 -8.75 24.32
N GLN A 147 -5.18 -7.70 24.63
CA GLN A 147 -5.03 -6.55 23.74
C GLN A 147 -4.34 -6.93 22.43
N ALA A 148 -3.31 -7.79 22.48
CA ALA A 148 -2.64 -8.30 21.28
C ALA A 148 -3.63 -9.01 20.35
N GLU A 149 -4.52 -9.84 20.89
CA GLU A 149 -5.56 -10.53 20.13
C GLU A 149 -6.58 -9.55 19.53
N GLN A 150 -7.01 -8.53 20.29
CA GLN A 150 -7.90 -7.49 19.76
C GLN A 150 -7.25 -6.72 18.59
N VAL A 151 -5.94 -6.45 18.67
CA VAL A 151 -5.20 -5.82 17.57
C VAL A 151 -5.07 -6.78 16.38
N MET A 152 -4.74 -8.05 16.63
CA MET A 152 -4.59 -9.05 15.57
C MET A 152 -5.88 -9.27 14.78
N ARG A 153 -7.01 -9.38 15.47
CA ARG A 153 -8.34 -9.54 14.87
C ARG A 153 -8.74 -8.41 13.93
N SER A 154 -8.13 -7.23 14.04
CA SER A 154 -8.37 -6.15 13.08
C SER A 154 -7.97 -6.52 11.65
N LEU A 155 -7.12 -7.54 11.46
CA LEU A 155 -6.80 -8.09 10.14
C LEU A 155 -7.98 -8.79 9.46
N LEU A 156 -9.00 -9.18 10.21
CA LEU A 156 -10.16 -9.91 9.71
C LEU A 156 -11.33 -9.00 9.33
N VAL A 157 -11.22 -7.69 9.59
CA VAL A 157 -12.27 -6.73 9.19
C VAL A 157 -12.17 -6.48 7.68
N PRO A 158 -13.25 -6.68 6.90
CA PRO A 158 -13.28 -6.47 5.46
C PRO A 158 -12.96 -5.04 4.99
N VAL A 159 -12.31 -4.89 3.84
CA VAL A 159 -11.96 -3.57 3.24
C VAL A 159 -13.16 -2.69 2.87
N ASP A 160 -14.31 -3.28 2.55
CA ASP A 160 -15.56 -2.56 2.29
C ASP A 160 -16.16 -1.99 3.57
N GLN A 161 -15.92 -2.65 4.71
CA GLN A 161 -16.28 -2.22 6.06
C GLN A 161 -15.24 -1.27 6.69
N GLY A 162 -14.17 -0.92 5.96
CA GLY A 162 -13.13 -0.01 6.44
C GLY A 162 -11.92 -0.70 7.07
N GLY A 163 -11.86 -2.03 7.00
CA GLY A 163 -10.73 -2.83 7.44
C GLY A 163 -9.69 -3.10 6.36
N VAL A 164 -9.00 -4.24 6.48
CA VAL A 164 -7.84 -4.61 5.65
C VAL A 164 -7.94 -6.01 5.03
N LEU A 165 -8.95 -6.80 5.39
CA LEU A 165 -9.21 -8.11 4.78
C LEU A 165 -9.80 -7.95 3.39
N VAL A 166 -9.14 -8.52 2.40
CA VAL A 166 -9.71 -8.73 1.06
C VAL A 166 -10.19 -10.17 1.01
N ASN A 167 -11.50 -10.35 0.83
CA ASN A 167 -12.13 -11.64 0.59
C ASN A 167 -12.98 -11.54 -0.68
N ALA A 168 -12.34 -11.76 -1.83
CA ALA A 168 -12.96 -11.64 -3.14
C ALA A 168 -12.29 -12.58 -4.14
N HIS A 169 -13.04 -13.07 -5.14
CA HIS A 169 -12.55 -14.05 -6.13
C HIS A 169 -11.98 -15.33 -5.49
N ASP A 170 -12.61 -15.78 -4.40
CA ASP A 170 -12.15 -16.91 -3.58
C ASP A 170 -10.72 -16.74 -3.03
N LEU A 171 -10.25 -15.49 -2.91
CA LEU A 171 -8.92 -15.14 -2.44
C LEU A 171 -9.02 -14.39 -1.10
N VAL A 172 -8.23 -14.85 -0.14
CA VAL A 172 -8.00 -14.19 1.15
C VAL A 172 -6.66 -13.47 1.08
N ALA A 173 -6.67 -12.15 1.25
CA ALA A 173 -5.48 -11.32 1.26
C ALA A 173 -5.60 -10.17 2.27
N PHE A 174 -4.48 -9.52 2.57
CA PHE A 174 -4.41 -8.46 3.57
C PHE A 174 -3.78 -7.21 2.97
N GLU A 175 -4.49 -6.09 3.07
CA GLU A 175 -3.98 -4.79 2.62
C GLU A 175 -2.96 -4.21 3.61
N GLU A 176 -1.81 -3.78 3.09
CA GLU A 176 -0.90 -2.94 3.86
C GLU A 176 -1.57 -1.59 4.19
N SER A 177 -2.31 -1.02 3.24
CA SER A 177 -3.05 0.23 3.38
C SER A 177 -4.25 0.18 2.45
N PRO A 178 -5.49 0.09 2.97
CA PRO A 178 -6.66 -0.24 2.16
C PRO A 178 -7.01 0.92 1.22
N ALA A 179 -6.76 0.71 -0.08
CA ALA A 179 -7.11 1.63 -1.15
C ALA A 179 -8.44 1.26 -1.82
N ARG A 180 -8.95 2.13 -2.69
CA ARG A 180 -10.06 1.81 -3.61
C ARG A 180 -9.69 2.32 -5.01
N PRO A 181 -9.56 1.45 -6.02
CA PRO A 181 -9.62 -0.02 -5.96
C PRO A 181 -8.61 -0.70 -5.01
N VAL A 182 -8.80 -2.01 -4.78
CA VAL A 182 -7.89 -2.86 -3.99
C VAL A 182 -6.47 -2.79 -4.56
N SER A 183 -5.48 -2.60 -3.68
CA SER A 183 -4.08 -2.37 -4.02
C SER A 183 -3.20 -3.60 -3.92
N LEU A 184 -3.35 -4.37 -2.84
CA LEU A 184 -2.49 -5.48 -2.43
C LEU A 184 -1.00 -5.17 -2.65
N VAL A 185 -0.40 -4.34 -1.80
CA VAL A 185 1.05 -4.13 -1.81
C VAL A 185 1.75 -5.44 -1.43
N LEU A 186 2.53 -6.03 -2.35
CA LEU A 186 3.07 -7.37 -2.20
C LEU A 186 3.99 -7.51 -0.99
N ASN A 187 4.91 -6.55 -0.83
CA ASN A 187 5.82 -6.56 0.31
C ASN A 187 5.08 -6.50 1.66
N GLY A 188 4.04 -5.68 1.75
CA GLY A 188 3.21 -5.60 2.95
C GLY A 188 2.44 -6.87 3.20
N TRP A 189 1.84 -7.47 2.16
CA TRP A 189 1.12 -8.73 2.29
C TRP A 189 2.03 -9.88 2.74
N LEU A 190 3.23 -10.01 2.16
CA LEU A 190 4.24 -10.99 2.59
C LEU A 190 4.64 -10.78 4.05
N SER A 191 4.88 -9.53 4.49
CA SER A 191 5.15 -9.21 5.90
C SER A 191 4.00 -9.63 6.83
N ILE A 192 2.75 -9.41 6.39
CA ILE A 192 1.56 -9.73 7.19
C ILE A 192 1.48 -11.25 7.38
N LEU A 193 1.69 -12.04 6.33
CA LEU A 193 1.70 -13.51 6.43
C LEU A 193 2.81 -14.01 7.36
N GLU A 194 4.03 -13.47 7.27
CA GLU A 194 5.11 -13.76 8.23
C GLU A 194 4.70 -13.43 9.69
N SER A 195 3.98 -12.32 9.88
CA SER A 195 3.52 -11.89 11.20
C SER A 195 2.39 -12.78 11.73
N ILE A 196 1.44 -13.19 10.88
CA ILE A 196 0.39 -14.16 11.26
C ILE A 196 1.03 -15.48 11.67
N ALA A 197 2.00 -15.98 10.91
CA ALA A 197 2.77 -17.17 11.27
C ALA A 197 3.45 -17.06 12.63
N GLN A 198 4.13 -15.93 12.87
CA GLN A 198 4.77 -15.67 14.15
C GLN A 198 3.75 -15.60 15.30
N TYR A 199 2.65 -14.88 15.10
CA TYR A 199 1.59 -14.74 16.10
C TYR A 199 0.92 -16.10 16.43
N ALA A 200 0.64 -16.91 15.42
CA ALA A 200 0.07 -18.25 15.58
C ALA A 200 1.02 -19.20 16.35
N ARG A 201 2.34 -19.06 16.17
CA ARG A 201 3.34 -19.79 16.97
C ARG A 201 3.38 -19.31 18.42
N LEU A 202 3.39 -18.00 18.63
CA LEU A 202 3.43 -17.41 19.98
C LEU A 202 2.21 -17.83 20.78
N THR A 203 1.02 -17.75 20.19
CA THR A 203 -0.25 -17.99 20.90
C THR A 203 -0.74 -19.45 20.84
N GLY A 204 -0.20 -20.26 19.94
CA GLY A 204 -0.71 -21.61 19.68
C GLY A 204 -2.09 -21.64 19.02
N SER A 205 -2.60 -20.51 18.52
CA SER A 205 -3.96 -20.40 17.97
C SER A 205 -4.11 -21.10 16.61
N ASP A 206 -5.01 -22.08 16.55
CA ASP A 206 -5.36 -22.78 15.30
C ASP A 206 -6.14 -21.88 14.32
N ASP A 207 -6.93 -20.94 14.81
CA ASP A 207 -7.66 -19.97 13.96
C ASP A 207 -6.67 -19.12 13.14
N TRP A 208 -5.56 -18.70 13.75
CA TRP A 208 -4.52 -17.95 13.06
C TRP A 208 -3.70 -18.82 12.11
N ARG A 209 -3.55 -20.13 12.39
CA ARG A 209 -2.97 -21.09 11.42
C ARG A 209 -3.87 -21.28 10.20
N GLN A 210 -5.18 -21.40 10.40
CA GLN A 210 -6.13 -21.48 9.28
C GLN A 210 -6.18 -20.18 8.47
N THR A 211 -6.13 -19.04 9.15
CA THR A 211 -6.05 -17.72 8.49
C THR A 211 -4.78 -17.59 7.65
N LEU A 212 -3.64 -18.05 8.18
CA LEU A 212 -2.38 -18.11 7.44
C LEU A 212 -2.49 -19.01 6.21
N GLU A 213 -3.03 -20.22 6.37
CA GLU A 213 -3.23 -21.19 5.28
C GLU A 213 -4.04 -20.57 4.14
N ALA A 214 -5.18 -19.96 4.47
CA ALA A 214 -6.02 -19.27 3.49
C ALA A 214 -5.27 -18.11 2.80
N GLY A 215 -4.50 -17.33 3.57
CA GLY A 215 -3.68 -16.24 3.04
C GLY A 215 -2.55 -16.69 2.12
N LEU A 216 -1.88 -17.81 2.44
CA LEU A 216 -0.84 -18.41 1.59
C LEU A 216 -1.43 -18.94 0.27
N THR A 217 -2.58 -19.63 0.33
CA THR A 217 -3.29 -20.05 -0.89
C THR A 217 -3.76 -18.85 -1.72
N GLY A 218 -4.22 -17.78 -1.07
CA GLY A 218 -4.53 -16.52 -1.73
C GLY A 218 -3.32 -15.93 -2.46
N LEU A 219 -2.15 -15.92 -1.80
CA LEU A 219 -0.90 -15.43 -2.37
C LEU A 219 -0.49 -16.24 -3.61
N GLU A 220 -0.49 -17.57 -3.53
CA GLU A 220 -0.14 -18.45 -4.65
C GLU A 220 -0.96 -18.15 -5.92
N ARG A 221 -2.26 -17.88 -5.75
CA ARG A 221 -3.17 -17.52 -6.83
C ARG A 221 -2.94 -16.11 -7.38
N ALA A 222 -2.48 -15.19 -6.54
CA ALA A 222 -2.26 -13.79 -6.91
C ALA A 222 -0.90 -13.53 -7.56
N LEU A 223 0.11 -14.36 -7.31
CA LEU A 223 1.48 -14.16 -7.82
C LEU A 223 1.58 -13.90 -9.33
N PRO A 224 0.82 -14.59 -10.22
CA PRO A 224 0.78 -14.26 -11.64
C PRO A 224 0.42 -12.79 -11.94
N TRP A 225 -0.36 -12.12 -11.09
CA TRP A 225 -0.75 -10.72 -11.29
C TRP A 225 0.41 -9.74 -11.02
N TYR A 226 1.37 -10.14 -10.18
CA TYR A 226 2.57 -9.37 -9.88
C TYR A 226 3.70 -9.58 -10.88
N ASP A 227 3.55 -10.49 -11.83
CA ASP A 227 4.64 -10.85 -12.73
C ASP A 227 4.77 -9.91 -13.93
N ALA A 228 5.82 -9.10 -13.98
CA ALA A 228 6.12 -8.20 -15.09
C ALA A 228 7.18 -8.83 -16.00
N GLU A 229 6.87 -10.01 -16.53
CA GLU A 229 7.76 -10.83 -17.38
C GLU A 229 8.48 -10.03 -18.49
N PRO A 230 7.82 -9.13 -19.26
CA PRO A 230 8.50 -8.40 -20.34
C PRO A 230 9.67 -7.55 -19.85
N LEU A 231 9.64 -7.11 -18.58
CA LEU A 231 10.71 -6.33 -17.95
C LEU A 231 11.61 -7.20 -17.07
N ALA A 232 11.33 -8.50 -16.95
CA ALA A 232 11.94 -9.41 -15.99
C ALA A 232 11.90 -8.83 -14.57
N LEU A 233 10.74 -8.34 -14.12
CA LEU A 233 10.58 -7.73 -12.80
C LEU A 233 9.31 -8.25 -12.10
N SER A 234 9.28 -8.10 -10.78
CA SER A 234 8.04 -8.18 -10.01
C SER A 234 7.37 -6.81 -9.92
N ARG A 235 6.08 -6.77 -9.62
CA ARG A 235 5.33 -5.55 -9.27
C ARG A 235 5.30 -5.34 -7.76
N SER A 236 5.31 -4.08 -7.36
CA SER A 236 5.23 -3.71 -5.92
C SER A 236 3.80 -3.75 -5.36
N SER A 237 2.81 -3.47 -6.20
CA SER A 237 1.38 -3.52 -5.89
C SER A 237 0.61 -3.86 -7.16
N LEU A 238 -0.68 -4.15 -7.03
CA LEU A 238 -1.59 -4.32 -8.18
C LEU A 238 -2.29 -3.01 -8.57
N LEU A 239 -2.25 -1.99 -7.72
CA LEU A 239 -2.78 -0.66 -8.01
C LEU A 239 -1.89 0.11 -8.96
N GLY A 240 -2.50 0.86 -9.86
CA GLY A 240 -1.82 1.88 -10.66
C GLY A 240 -2.78 3.01 -10.98
N TYR A 241 -2.25 4.02 -11.64
CA TYR A 241 -3.06 5.09 -12.20
C TYR A 241 -2.77 5.24 -13.69
N GLN A 242 -3.77 5.70 -14.43
CA GLN A 242 -3.72 5.88 -15.86
C GLN A 242 -4.40 7.17 -16.25
N TYR A 243 -3.72 8.01 -17.02
CA TYR A 243 -4.35 9.15 -17.63
C TYR A 243 -5.16 8.73 -18.86
N VAL A 244 -6.38 9.25 -18.94
CA VAL A 244 -7.29 9.09 -20.07
C VAL A 244 -7.73 10.45 -20.60
N ARG A 245 -8.19 10.48 -21.84
CA ARG A 245 -8.78 11.66 -22.49
C ARG A 245 -10.06 11.27 -23.18
N LEU A 246 -11.17 11.76 -22.66
CA LEU A 246 -12.49 11.70 -23.29
C LEU A 246 -12.56 12.78 -24.37
N ARG A 247 -13.00 12.40 -25.57
CA ARG A 247 -13.27 13.32 -26.67
C ARG A 247 -14.76 13.34 -26.94
N MET A 248 -15.39 14.49 -26.71
CA MET A 248 -16.81 14.70 -26.92
C MET A 248 -17.08 15.16 -28.36
N GLY A 249 -18.19 14.70 -28.93
CA GLY A 249 -18.60 15.09 -30.28
C GLY A 249 -19.26 16.47 -30.33
N ALA A 250 -19.83 16.92 -29.21
CA ALA A 250 -20.45 18.23 -29.05
C ALA A 250 -20.17 18.83 -27.66
N ASP A 251 -20.30 20.16 -27.57
CA ASP A 251 -20.22 20.89 -26.30
C ASP A 251 -21.49 20.67 -25.44
N GLY A 252 -21.41 21.03 -24.16
CA GLY A 252 -22.58 21.00 -23.27
C GLY A 252 -22.94 19.62 -22.71
N THR A 253 -22.10 18.60 -22.90
CA THR A 253 -22.29 17.32 -22.21
C THR A 253 -21.90 17.47 -20.75
N ARG A 254 -22.76 17.02 -19.85
CA ARG A 254 -22.50 17.03 -18.40
C ARG A 254 -22.25 15.62 -17.89
N VAL A 255 -21.23 15.45 -17.06
CA VAL A 255 -21.06 14.24 -16.25
C VAL A 255 -21.89 14.38 -14.97
N ARG A 256 -22.77 13.42 -14.73
CA ARG A 256 -23.57 13.31 -13.50
C ARG A 256 -22.91 12.42 -12.46
N SER A 257 -22.29 11.34 -12.93
CA SER A 257 -21.48 10.44 -12.12
C SER A 257 -20.38 9.81 -12.97
N ALA A 258 -19.26 9.50 -12.34
CA ALA A 258 -18.16 8.78 -12.95
C ALA A 258 -17.52 7.87 -11.91
N VAL A 259 -17.41 6.58 -12.22
CA VAL A 259 -16.78 5.59 -11.33
C VAL A 259 -15.84 4.68 -12.12
N VAL A 260 -14.75 4.29 -11.47
CA VAL A 260 -13.89 3.20 -11.94
C VAL A 260 -14.31 1.92 -11.24
N GLU A 261 -14.67 0.93 -12.04
CA GLU A 261 -14.89 -0.43 -11.58
C GLU A 261 -13.64 -1.27 -11.82
N ALA A 262 -13.15 -1.90 -10.76
CA ALA A 262 -12.11 -2.89 -10.80
C ALA A 262 -12.65 -4.23 -10.28
N PRO A 263 -12.27 -5.37 -10.88
CA PRO A 263 -12.76 -6.66 -10.45
C PRO A 263 -12.48 -6.91 -8.96
N GLY A 264 -13.50 -7.34 -8.20
CA GLY A 264 -13.36 -7.65 -6.77
C GLY A 264 -13.13 -6.44 -5.86
N SER A 265 -13.28 -5.22 -6.39
CA SER A 265 -13.25 -3.99 -5.60
C SER A 265 -14.62 -3.31 -5.63
N SER A 266 -14.96 -2.56 -4.58
CA SER A 266 -16.05 -1.59 -4.66
C SER A 266 -15.72 -0.52 -5.71
N PRO A 267 -16.72 0.02 -6.45
CA PRO A 267 -16.50 1.11 -7.38
C PRO A 267 -15.81 2.31 -6.73
N ALA A 268 -14.84 2.90 -7.42
CA ALA A 268 -14.10 4.08 -6.97
C ALA A 268 -14.58 5.32 -7.72
N GLU A 269 -15.05 6.34 -7.00
CA GLU A 269 -15.53 7.59 -7.59
C GLU A 269 -14.39 8.35 -8.30
N VAL A 270 -14.71 8.89 -9.48
CA VAL A 270 -13.85 9.84 -10.21
C VAL A 270 -14.31 11.24 -9.82
N LEU A 271 -13.50 11.95 -9.03
CA LEU A 271 -13.87 13.26 -8.49
C LEU A 271 -13.74 14.38 -9.53
N TRP A 272 -14.56 15.42 -9.44
CA TRP A 272 -14.39 16.69 -10.17
C TRP A 272 -14.74 17.88 -9.27
N GLY A 273 -14.43 19.09 -9.75
CA GLY A 273 -14.66 20.33 -9.02
C GLY A 273 -13.50 20.75 -8.10
N PRO A 274 -13.67 21.85 -7.35
CA PRO A 274 -12.64 22.39 -6.47
C PRO A 274 -12.15 21.35 -5.45
N GLY A 275 -10.82 21.20 -5.34
CA GLY A 275 -10.20 20.26 -4.39
C GLY A 275 -10.06 18.80 -4.87
N ALA A 276 -10.57 18.45 -6.05
CA ALA A 276 -10.45 17.08 -6.58
C ALA A 276 -8.97 16.64 -6.81
N ARG A 277 -8.09 17.59 -7.17
CA ARG A 277 -6.68 17.32 -7.49
C ARG A 277 -5.74 17.36 -6.29
N GLU A 278 -6.14 17.99 -5.20
CA GLU A 278 -5.30 18.11 -3.99
C GLU A 278 -5.02 16.75 -3.32
N ARG A 279 -5.72 15.69 -3.75
CA ARG A 279 -5.65 14.35 -3.20
C ARG A 279 -4.71 13.40 -3.96
N GLY A 280 -3.76 13.90 -4.76
CA GLY A 280 -2.67 13.09 -5.31
C GLY A 280 -3.03 12.11 -6.44
N ARG A 281 -2.03 11.37 -6.93
CA ARG A 281 -2.11 10.52 -8.15
C ARG A 281 -2.88 9.20 -7.97
N TYR A 282 -3.13 8.79 -6.73
CA TYR A 282 -3.89 7.59 -6.39
C TYR A 282 -5.34 7.89 -5.98
N GLN A 283 -5.86 9.05 -6.43
CA GLN A 283 -7.28 9.37 -6.42
C GLN A 283 -7.75 9.56 -7.87
N SER A 284 -8.80 8.84 -8.26
CA SER A 284 -9.43 9.04 -9.56
C SER A 284 -10.06 10.44 -9.60
N SER A 285 -9.73 11.23 -10.61
CA SER A 285 -10.23 12.59 -10.76
C SER A 285 -10.16 13.08 -12.20
N PHE A 286 -11.08 13.97 -12.56
CA PHE A 286 -10.95 14.79 -13.76
C PHE A 286 -9.91 15.88 -13.54
N ASN A 287 -9.22 16.26 -14.62
CA ASN A 287 -8.27 17.37 -14.56
C ASN A 287 -8.99 18.69 -14.30
N GLU A 288 -8.36 19.55 -13.52
CA GLU A 288 -8.85 20.90 -13.25
C GLU A 288 -9.00 21.70 -14.56
N GLY A 289 -10.14 22.38 -14.69
CA GLY A 289 -10.49 23.16 -15.88
C GLY A 289 -11.08 22.35 -17.04
N ASP A 290 -10.95 21.02 -17.03
CA ASP A 290 -11.54 20.16 -18.07
C ASP A 290 -13.02 19.84 -17.79
N VAL A 291 -13.46 20.00 -16.52
CA VAL A 291 -14.84 19.86 -16.05
C VAL A 291 -15.19 21.04 -15.14
N ASP A 292 -16.30 21.72 -15.40
CA ASP A 292 -16.76 22.85 -14.57
C ASP A 292 -17.49 22.40 -13.28
N ALA A 293 -17.89 23.37 -12.46
CA ALA A 293 -18.59 23.11 -11.20
C ALA A 293 -19.98 22.46 -11.38
N GLN A 294 -20.55 22.55 -12.58
CA GLN A 294 -21.83 21.94 -12.95
C GLN A 294 -21.63 20.56 -13.60
N GLY A 295 -20.39 20.08 -13.73
CA GLY A 295 -20.07 18.82 -14.39
C GLY A 295 -19.99 18.93 -15.91
N THR A 296 -20.01 20.11 -16.51
CA THR A 296 -19.91 20.25 -17.98
C THR A 296 -18.49 19.90 -18.43
N LEU A 297 -18.41 18.93 -19.33
CA LEU A 297 -17.19 18.43 -19.92
C LEU A 297 -16.73 19.35 -21.06
N SER A 298 -15.42 19.64 -21.12
CA SER A 298 -14.81 20.19 -22.32
C SER A 298 -14.78 19.16 -23.47
N ARG A 299 -14.58 19.61 -24.72
CA ARG A 299 -14.45 18.71 -25.89
C ARG A 299 -13.35 17.66 -25.74
N ALA A 300 -12.31 17.96 -24.97
CA ALA A 300 -11.15 17.09 -24.74
C ALA A 300 -10.86 17.01 -23.24
N THR A 301 -11.72 16.31 -22.51
CA THR A 301 -11.62 16.19 -21.06
C THR A 301 -10.61 15.13 -20.67
N ARG A 302 -9.62 15.47 -19.84
CA ARG A 302 -8.65 14.53 -19.29
C ARG A 302 -9.05 14.10 -17.88
N ALA A 303 -8.72 12.87 -17.54
CA ALA A 303 -8.88 12.34 -16.19
C ALA A 303 -7.70 11.44 -15.81
N ASN A 304 -7.41 11.38 -14.53
CA ASN A 304 -6.61 10.34 -13.89
C ASN A 304 -7.55 9.24 -13.40
N LEU A 305 -7.34 8.00 -13.82
CA LEU A 305 -8.09 6.84 -13.35
C LEU A 305 -7.20 5.93 -12.53
N VAL A 306 -7.59 5.63 -11.30
CA VAL A 306 -6.93 4.63 -10.46
C VAL A 306 -7.56 3.27 -10.74
N VAL A 307 -6.76 2.34 -11.22
CA VAL A 307 -7.18 1.00 -11.69
C VAL A 307 -6.33 -0.07 -11.02
N SER A 308 -6.82 -1.31 -10.99
CA SER A 308 -6.10 -2.41 -10.33
C SER A 308 -6.02 -3.66 -11.20
N ARG A 309 -4.89 -4.38 -11.12
CA ARG A 309 -4.72 -5.72 -11.69
C ARG A 309 -5.38 -6.82 -10.86
N PHE A 310 -5.98 -6.48 -9.72
CA PHE A 310 -6.74 -7.44 -8.91
C PHE A 310 -7.87 -8.06 -9.74
N GLY A 311 -7.89 -9.39 -9.84
CA GLY A 311 -8.83 -10.14 -10.68
C GLY A 311 -8.50 -10.19 -12.18
N HIS A 312 -7.26 -9.87 -12.60
CA HIS A 312 -6.80 -10.09 -13.97
C HIS A 312 -7.03 -11.56 -14.40
N PRO A 313 -7.57 -11.83 -15.62
CA PRO A 313 -7.62 -10.93 -16.79
C PRO A 313 -8.89 -10.09 -16.93
N VAL A 314 -9.82 -10.11 -15.97
CA VAL A 314 -11.02 -9.25 -16.04
C VAL A 314 -10.58 -7.78 -16.10
N ARG A 315 -11.20 -7.02 -17.00
CA ARG A 315 -10.80 -5.64 -17.28
C ARG A 315 -11.39 -4.67 -16.26
N ASN A 316 -10.67 -3.57 -16.05
CA ASN A 316 -11.24 -2.40 -15.38
C ASN A 316 -12.21 -1.70 -16.33
N ALA A 317 -13.19 -0.99 -15.79
CA ALA A 317 -14.13 -0.22 -16.59
C ALA A 317 -14.29 1.20 -16.01
N LEU A 318 -14.39 2.19 -16.89
CA LEU A 318 -14.90 3.51 -16.57
C LEU A 318 -16.40 3.53 -16.85
N VAL A 319 -17.22 3.79 -15.84
CA VAL A 319 -18.67 3.97 -15.99
C VAL A 319 -19.01 5.43 -15.83
N LEU A 320 -19.69 5.99 -16.83
CA LEU A 320 -20.08 7.39 -16.90
C LEU A 320 -21.59 7.49 -17.01
N GLU A 321 -22.21 8.31 -16.17
CA GLU A 321 -23.55 8.82 -16.41
C GLU A 321 -23.43 10.22 -17.03
N LEU A 322 -23.85 10.33 -18.29
CA LEU A 322 -23.70 11.53 -19.10
C LEU A 322 -25.06 12.09 -19.48
N ASP A 323 -25.23 13.39 -19.34
CA ASP A 323 -26.41 14.14 -19.76
C ASP A 323 -26.04 15.03 -20.95
N SER A 324 -26.71 14.86 -22.08
CA SER A 324 -26.41 15.61 -23.29
C SER A 324 -27.68 16.09 -24.00
N VAL A 325 -27.63 17.28 -24.58
CA VAL A 325 -28.75 17.81 -25.40
C VAL A 325 -28.80 17.12 -26.77
N LEU A 326 -27.66 16.67 -27.29
CA LEU A 326 -27.54 16.13 -28.64
C LEU A 326 -26.98 14.70 -28.61
N GLY A 327 -27.45 13.90 -29.56
CA GLY A 327 -26.83 12.61 -29.84
C GLY A 327 -25.44 12.83 -30.42
N GLN A 328 -24.43 12.15 -29.91
CA GLN A 328 -23.04 12.36 -30.33
C GLN A 328 -22.21 11.09 -30.27
N ARG A 329 -21.15 11.06 -31.09
CA ARG A 329 -20.12 10.03 -31.04
C ARG A 329 -18.92 10.56 -30.27
N CYS A 330 -18.50 9.80 -29.28
CA CYS A 330 -17.39 10.10 -28.40
C CYS A 330 -16.28 9.06 -28.56
N SER A 331 -15.10 9.38 -28.02
CA SER A 331 -14.01 8.40 -27.90
C SER A 331 -13.24 8.57 -26.60
N ILE A 332 -12.59 7.50 -26.16
CA ILE A 332 -11.60 7.56 -25.10
C ILE A 332 -10.21 7.22 -25.65
N ASP A 333 -9.25 8.09 -25.33
CA ASP A 333 -7.83 7.83 -25.53
C ASP A 333 -7.20 7.49 -24.17
N VAL A 334 -6.28 6.54 -24.14
CA VAL A 334 -5.44 6.21 -22.98
C VAL A 334 -4.04 6.73 -23.25
N GLN A 335 -3.41 7.32 -22.24
CA GLN A 335 -2.04 7.79 -22.34
C GLN A 335 -1.07 6.60 -22.46
N THR A 336 -0.26 6.57 -23.51
CA THR A 336 0.78 5.55 -23.66
C THR A 336 1.98 5.90 -22.78
N THR A 337 2.60 4.88 -22.19
CA THR A 337 3.68 5.07 -21.23
C THR A 337 4.78 4.04 -21.40
N ARG A 338 6.03 4.44 -21.13
CA ARG A 338 7.17 3.54 -21.01
C ARG A 338 7.63 3.38 -19.57
N TYR A 339 8.28 2.25 -19.31
CA TYR A 339 8.95 2.00 -18.04
C TYR A 339 10.29 2.72 -18.00
N GLU A 340 10.60 3.33 -16.86
CA GLU A 340 11.89 3.98 -16.60
C GLU A 340 12.37 3.52 -15.22
N PRO A 341 13.50 2.80 -15.13
CA PRO A 341 13.89 2.13 -13.89
C PRO A 341 14.27 3.07 -12.75
N GLN A 342 14.62 4.33 -13.04
CA GLN A 342 14.92 5.32 -12.01
C GLN A 342 13.69 6.19 -11.65
N ALA A 343 12.57 6.02 -12.36
CA ALA A 343 11.36 6.78 -12.11
C ALA A 343 10.49 6.12 -11.03
N ALA A 344 9.71 6.96 -10.34
CA ALA A 344 8.68 6.51 -9.39
C ALA A 344 7.28 6.37 -10.04
N ALA A 345 7.23 6.51 -11.37
CA ALA A 345 6.03 6.54 -12.20
C ALA A 345 6.41 6.21 -13.66
N PRO A 346 5.46 5.73 -14.46
CA PRO A 346 5.65 5.62 -15.91
C PRO A 346 5.96 6.98 -16.57
N VAL A 347 6.76 6.95 -17.64
CA VAL A 347 7.04 8.14 -18.46
C VAL A 347 6.05 8.17 -19.62
N THR A 348 5.39 9.31 -19.81
CA THR A 348 4.41 9.52 -20.89
C THR A 348 5.09 9.59 -22.27
N GLU A 349 4.50 8.92 -23.27
CA GLU A 349 4.97 8.98 -24.66
C GLU A 349 3.93 9.54 -25.62
N GLY A 350 2.64 9.39 -25.33
CA GLY A 350 1.59 9.79 -26.25
C GLY A 350 0.19 9.40 -25.81
N TRP A 351 -0.71 9.27 -26.79
CA TRP A 351 -2.10 8.92 -26.59
C TRP A 351 -2.53 7.89 -27.64
N GLN A 352 -3.23 6.85 -27.21
CA GLN A 352 -3.80 5.83 -28.08
C GLN A 352 -5.31 5.76 -27.86
N ARG A 353 -6.10 5.79 -28.94
CA ARG A 353 -7.54 5.55 -28.86
C ARG A 353 -7.81 4.10 -28.50
N VAL A 354 -8.61 3.86 -27.47
CA VAL A 354 -8.96 2.50 -27.01
C VAL A 354 -10.42 2.13 -27.27
N ALA A 355 -11.33 3.11 -27.32
CA ALA A 355 -12.73 2.87 -27.63
C ALA A 355 -13.44 4.08 -28.23
N THR A 356 -14.54 3.82 -28.92
CA THR A 356 -15.55 4.82 -29.30
C THR A 356 -16.89 4.41 -28.73
N PHE A 357 -17.70 5.38 -28.31
CA PHE A 357 -19.03 5.15 -27.75
C PHE A 357 -20.01 6.23 -28.24
N ALA A 358 -21.29 5.97 -28.11
CA ALA A 358 -22.34 6.92 -28.45
C ALA A 358 -23.01 7.42 -27.17
N VAL A 359 -23.35 8.71 -27.14
CA VAL A 359 -24.14 9.36 -26.09
C VAL A 359 -25.44 9.79 -26.73
N ALA A 360 -26.56 9.31 -26.20
CA ALA A 360 -27.89 9.69 -26.66
C ALA A 360 -28.30 11.06 -26.08
N PRO A 361 -29.25 11.79 -26.69
CA PRO A 361 -29.90 12.92 -26.03
C PRO A 361 -30.54 12.49 -24.69
N GLY A 362 -30.46 13.35 -23.68
CA GLY A 362 -30.85 13.07 -22.31
C GLY A 362 -29.75 12.39 -21.49
N VAL A 363 -30.15 11.68 -20.44
CA VAL A 363 -29.26 10.95 -19.54
C VAL A 363 -28.98 9.57 -20.10
N SER A 364 -27.71 9.20 -20.20
CA SER A 364 -27.26 7.89 -20.66
C SER A 364 -26.11 7.37 -19.80
N THR A 365 -26.12 6.06 -19.53
CA THR A 365 -25.03 5.38 -18.83
C THR A 365 -24.16 4.67 -19.85
N THR A 366 -22.88 4.98 -19.87
CA THR A 366 -21.88 4.32 -20.72
C THR A 366 -20.86 3.58 -19.87
N ARG A 367 -20.67 2.30 -20.16
CA ARG A 367 -19.59 1.47 -19.61
C ARG A 367 -18.48 1.31 -20.64
N ILE A 368 -17.27 1.72 -20.29
CA ILE A 368 -16.10 1.68 -21.18
C ILE A 368 -15.05 0.76 -20.55
N GLU A 369 -14.83 -0.41 -21.13
CA GLU A 369 -13.75 -1.30 -20.71
C GLU A 369 -12.38 -0.74 -21.11
N LEU A 370 -11.40 -0.86 -20.20
CA LEU A 370 -10.03 -0.45 -20.44
C LEU A 370 -9.20 -1.70 -20.80
N PRO A 371 -8.66 -1.79 -22.03
CA PRO A 371 -7.93 -2.98 -22.46
C PRO A 371 -6.55 -3.06 -21.80
N TRP A 372 -6.16 -4.25 -21.34
CA TRP A 372 -4.85 -4.47 -20.71
C TRP A 372 -3.66 -4.14 -21.60
N SER A 373 -3.81 -4.27 -22.92
CA SER A 373 -2.79 -3.88 -23.89
C SER A 373 -2.46 -2.38 -23.86
N ALA A 374 -3.40 -1.54 -23.42
CA ALA A 374 -3.17 -0.10 -23.21
C ALA A 374 -2.71 0.23 -21.78
N LEU A 375 -2.63 -0.77 -20.90
CA LEU A 375 -2.35 -0.62 -19.46
C LEU A 375 -1.17 -1.52 -18.99
N PRO A 376 -0.03 -1.62 -19.72
CA PRO A 376 1.02 -2.60 -19.41
C PRO A 376 1.70 -2.36 -18.06
N LEU A 377 1.69 -1.12 -17.56
CA LEU A 377 2.41 -0.68 -16.36
C LEU A 377 1.51 -0.42 -15.13
N ILE A 378 0.24 -0.84 -15.16
CA ILE A 378 -0.59 -0.86 -13.94
C ILE A 378 -0.01 -1.86 -12.95
N GLY A 379 0.02 -1.48 -11.67
CA GLY A 379 0.88 -2.13 -10.70
C GLY A 379 2.33 -1.90 -11.10
N PHE A 380 2.86 -0.70 -10.87
CA PHE A 380 4.15 -0.31 -11.43
C PHE A 380 5.24 -1.34 -11.05
N PRO A 381 6.00 -1.88 -12.03
CA PRO A 381 7.13 -2.75 -11.77
C PRO A 381 8.10 -2.10 -10.78
N VAL A 382 8.74 -2.93 -9.95
CA VAL A 382 9.71 -2.45 -8.96
C VAL A 382 10.84 -1.64 -9.64
N ASN A 383 11.09 -0.44 -9.12
CA ASN A 383 12.13 0.44 -9.65
C ASN A 383 13.48 0.26 -8.95
N PHE A 384 14.50 0.96 -9.43
CA PHE A 384 15.89 0.90 -8.99
C PHE A 384 16.34 2.18 -8.30
N ARG A 385 15.42 2.99 -7.74
CA ARG A 385 15.77 4.20 -6.96
C ARG A 385 16.52 3.86 -5.68
N LYS A 386 16.18 2.72 -5.07
CA LYS A 386 16.91 2.13 -3.94
C LYS A 386 17.61 0.88 -4.44
N ARG A 387 18.93 0.93 -4.54
CA ARG A 387 19.76 -0.21 -4.93
C ARG A 387 20.36 -0.87 -3.69
N THR A 388 20.47 -2.19 -3.74
CA THR A 388 21.33 -2.92 -2.81
C THR A 388 22.81 -2.65 -3.17
N PRO A 389 23.76 -3.03 -2.29
CA PRO A 389 25.18 -3.03 -2.64
C PRO A 389 25.51 -3.85 -3.90
N SER A 390 24.70 -4.88 -4.21
CA SER A 390 24.81 -5.69 -5.42
C SER A 390 24.16 -5.07 -6.67
N GLY A 391 23.66 -3.84 -6.58
CA GLY A 391 23.02 -3.14 -7.70
C GLY A 391 21.60 -3.59 -8.02
N VAL A 392 20.99 -4.47 -7.21
CA VAL A 392 19.64 -4.98 -7.46
C VAL A 392 18.56 -4.06 -6.90
N SER A 393 17.36 -4.09 -7.48
CA SER A 393 16.19 -3.43 -6.87
C SER A 393 15.94 -4.02 -5.49
N ALA A 394 16.03 -3.20 -4.45
CA ALA A 394 15.85 -3.65 -3.07
C ALA A 394 14.47 -4.29 -2.86
N THR A 395 13.43 -3.77 -3.53
CA THR A 395 12.06 -4.30 -3.40
C THR A 395 11.92 -5.67 -4.07
N HIS A 396 12.49 -5.85 -5.27
CA HIS A 396 12.45 -7.15 -5.96
C HIS A 396 13.12 -8.25 -5.14
N ASP A 397 14.29 -7.95 -4.57
CA ASP A 397 15.04 -8.89 -3.74
C ASP A 397 14.28 -9.28 -2.46
N VAL A 398 13.59 -8.31 -1.84
CA VAL A 398 12.74 -8.60 -0.68
C VAL A 398 11.59 -9.54 -1.05
N HIS A 399 10.96 -9.38 -2.22
CA HIS A 399 9.92 -10.32 -2.67
C HIS A 399 10.47 -11.74 -2.81
N VAL A 400 11.61 -11.91 -3.50
CA VAL A 400 12.26 -13.21 -3.70
C VAL A 400 12.56 -13.90 -2.36
N LYS A 401 13.26 -13.21 -1.45
CA LYS A 401 13.67 -13.77 -0.14
C LYS A 401 12.49 -14.20 0.73
N ARG A 402 11.40 -13.43 0.70
CA ARG A 402 10.21 -13.73 1.50
C ARG A 402 9.39 -14.87 0.94
N LEU A 403 9.25 -14.93 -0.38
CA LEU A 403 8.62 -16.07 -1.04
C LEU A 403 9.38 -17.37 -0.78
N GLU A 404 10.71 -17.32 -0.80
CA GLU A 404 11.55 -18.45 -0.39
C GLU A 404 11.34 -18.85 1.07
N THR A 405 11.31 -17.86 1.96
CA THR A 405 11.14 -18.11 3.40
C THR A 405 9.79 -18.76 3.68
N LEU A 406 8.70 -18.15 3.22
CA LEU A 406 7.34 -18.71 3.35
C LEU A 406 7.21 -20.05 2.61
N GLY A 407 7.81 -20.17 1.43
CA GLY A 407 7.82 -21.39 0.64
C GLY A 407 8.48 -22.57 1.35
N ALA A 408 9.66 -22.35 1.92
CA ALA A 408 10.40 -23.37 2.67
C ALA A 408 9.75 -23.69 4.02
N GLU A 409 9.30 -22.67 4.76
CA GLU A 409 8.74 -22.82 6.10
C GLU A 409 7.41 -23.58 6.08
N PHE A 410 6.55 -23.33 5.10
CA PHE A 410 5.20 -23.91 5.00
C PHE A 410 5.07 -24.99 3.93
N GLY A 411 6.18 -25.45 3.34
CA GLY A 411 6.17 -26.51 2.32
C GLY A 411 5.34 -26.13 1.08
N ARG A 412 5.46 -24.89 0.60
CA ARG A 412 4.72 -24.35 -0.55
C ARG A 412 5.58 -24.28 -1.80
N PRO A 413 5.61 -25.34 -2.64
CA PRO A 413 6.46 -25.36 -3.83
C PRO A 413 6.11 -24.26 -4.84
N VAL A 414 4.85 -23.79 -4.87
CA VAL A 414 4.43 -22.69 -5.74
C VAL A 414 5.17 -21.39 -5.39
N LEU A 415 5.25 -21.04 -4.10
CA LEU A 415 5.96 -19.84 -3.64
C LEU A 415 7.47 -19.93 -3.96
N THR A 416 8.08 -21.08 -3.69
CA THR A 416 9.50 -21.33 -4.02
C THR A 416 9.76 -21.25 -5.54
N GLY A 417 8.84 -21.77 -6.36
CA GLY A 417 8.92 -21.67 -7.81
C GLY A 417 8.89 -20.23 -8.31
N TRP A 418 8.00 -19.39 -7.76
CA TRP A 418 7.96 -17.96 -8.05
C TRP A 418 9.20 -17.21 -7.61
N ALA A 419 9.72 -17.51 -6.41
CA ALA A 419 10.96 -16.92 -5.93
C ALA A 419 12.13 -17.25 -6.88
N GLN A 420 12.22 -18.50 -7.33
CA GLN A 420 13.24 -18.93 -8.27
C GLN A 420 13.09 -18.26 -9.64
N LEU A 421 11.87 -18.17 -10.18
CA LEU A 421 11.60 -17.45 -11.44
C LEU A 421 12.07 -16.00 -11.36
N TRP A 422 11.69 -15.28 -10.30
CA TRP A 422 12.08 -13.89 -10.10
C TRP A 422 13.56 -13.71 -9.76
N ARG A 423 14.24 -14.74 -9.25
CA ARG A 423 15.70 -14.77 -9.16
C ARG A 423 16.35 -14.91 -10.54
N GLU A 424 15.84 -15.79 -11.40
CA GLU A 424 16.35 -15.96 -12.76
C GLU A 424 16.17 -14.68 -13.60
N TYR A 425 15.12 -13.91 -13.34
CA TYR A 425 14.94 -12.59 -13.94
C TYR A 425 16.14 -11.66 -13.72
N GLN A 426 16.79 -11.72 -12.56
CA GLN A 426 17.96 -10.88 -12.27
C GLN A 426 19.13 -11.14 -13.23
N LYS A 427 19.25 -12.39 -13.73
CA LYS A 427 20.26 -12.76 -14.72
C LYS A 427 19.95 -12.22 -16.11
N ARG A 428 18.67 -12.01 -16.42
CA ARG A 428 18.18 -11.47 -17.70
C ARG A 428 18.19 -9.94 -17.75
N TRP A 429 18.37 -9.25 -16.63
CA TRP A 429 18.36 -7.79 -16.60
C TRP A 429 19.31 -7.08 -17.57
N PRO A 430 20.54 -7.58 -17.84
CA PRO A 430 21.41 -7.00 -18.87
C PRO A 430 20.82 -7.05 -20.29
N GLU A 431 19.89 -7.98 -20.55
CA GLU A 431 19.26 -8.20 -21.85
C GLU A 431 17.96 -7.38 -22.02
N VAL A 432 17.42 -6.83 -20.93
CA VAL A 432 16.19 -6.00 -20.96
C VAL A 432 16.59 -4.57 -21.37
N PRO A 433 16.12 -4.05 -22.52
CA PRO A 433 16.55 -2.75 -23.05
C PRO A 433 16.42 -1.60 -22.05
N GLU A 434 15.32 -1.58 -21.28
CA GLU A 434 15.03 -0.56 -20.26
C GLU A 434 16.00 -0.63 -19.07
N LEU A 435 16.70 -1.75 -18.87
CA LEU A 435 17.59 -2.01 -17.75
C LEU A 435 19.08 -2.06 -18.14
N ALA A 436 19.39 -2.23 -19.43
CA ALA A 436 20.76 -2.44 -19.93
C ALA A 436 21.76 -1.37 -19.44
N GLY A 437 21.34 -0.11 -19.31
CA GLY A 437 22.19 0.99 -18.82
C GLY A 437 22.41 1.02 -17.30
N LEU A 438 21.70 0.22 -16.51
CA LEU A 438 21.85 0.19 -15.05
C LEU A 438 23.02 -0.67 -14.58
N PHE A 439 23.36 -1.68 -15.38
CA PHE A 439 24.39 -2.67 -15.12
C PHE A 439 25.51 -2.44 -16.12
N GLY A 440 26.22 -1.33 -15.95
CA GLY A 440 27.40 -1.02 -16.76
C GLY A 440 28.35 -2.23 -16.83
N ALA A 441 28.99 -2.42 -17.98
CA ALA A 441 29.99 -3.45 -18.19
C ALA A 441 30.89 -3.51 -16.94
N ARG A 442 31.00 -4.70 -16.32
CA ARG A 442 31.89 -4.88 -15.17
C ARG A 442 33.24 -4.30 -15.58
N ALA A 443 33.70 -3.29 -14.86
CA ALA A 443 35.04 -2.74 -15.03
C ALA A 443 36.03 -3.88 -14.74
N GLY A 444 36.47 -4.60 -15.76
CA GLY A 444 37.27 -5.81 -15.61
C GLY A 444 37.46 -6.70 -16.85
N ASP A 445 36.69 -6.52 -17.93
CA ASP A 445 36.86 -7.29 -19.18
C ASP A 445 37.57 -6.48 -20.31
N HIS A 446 38.65 -5.77 -19.96
CA HIS A 446 39.61 -5.21 -20.92
C HIS A 446 41.05 -5.49 -20.49
#